data_AF-A0A1S2KKZ4-F1
#
_entry.id   AF-A0A1S2KKZ4-F1
#
_cell.length_a   1.000
_cell.length_b   1.000
_cell.length_c   1.000
_cell.angle_alpha   90.00
_cell.angle_beta   90.00
_cell.angle_gamma   90.00
#
_symmetry.space_group_name_H-M   'P 1'
#
loop_
_entity.id
_entity.type
_entity.pdbx_description
1 polymer ?
#
loop_
_entity_poly.entity_id
_entity_poly.type
_entity_poly.pdbx_seq_one_letter_code
_entity_poly.pdbx_strand_id
1 'polypeptide(L)'
;MHRSAPRLTRILACAAVVPALLVTAACSSDDSDASGSKGAGTPSSAAAAGSASPSPSAKPSPSVAPAKFAKLPDACKTLGEKTVDELVPEAKKKGGTPGRSTDLGARAACSWNGLDDKGVKGSDYRWIDVSLLRFESEQAIGSAEQRAQRKYTDKVAETQTLEGAKKVAAAPAEGVGNEATTITYDLTKTDADFRYAVVVARTENVVVTVSYNGTGYAGAKAPSSEDMVEGAVKAAKEAVAAVAKANS
;
A
#
# COMPACT_ATOMS: atom_id res chain seq x y z
N MET A 1 -52.99 -6.85 13.60
CA MET A 1 -52.75 -8.29 13.79
C MET A 1 -51.34 -8.61 13.29
N HIS A 2 -50.42 -9.04 14.15
CA HIS A 2 -49.08 -9.45 13.72
C HIS A 2 -49.11 -10.85 13.10
N ARG A 3 -48.41 -11.04 11.98
CA ARG A 3 -47.93 -12.36 11.53
C ARG A 3 -46.51 -12.22 11.01
N SER A 4 -45.55 -12.45 11.89
CA SER A 4 -44.14 -12.61 11.54
C SER A 4 -43.93 -14.00 10.93
N ALA A 5 -43.30 -14.07 9.76
CA ALA A 5 -42.84 -15.35 9.18
C ALA A 5 -41.46 -15.73 9.77
N PRO A 6 -41.16 -17.03 9.95
CA PRO A 6 -39.99 -17.46 10.71
C PRO A 6 -38.67 -17.36 9.91
N ARG A 7 -37.59 -17.05 10.63
CA ARG A 7 -36.21 -17.16 10.11
C ARG A 7 -35.77 -18.62 10.14
N LEU A 8 -35.34 -19.17 9.01
CA LEU A 8 -34.66 -20.47 8.96
C LEU A 8 -33.15 -20.28 9.12
N THR A 9 -32.67 -20.44 10.35
CA THR A 9 -31.24 -20.60 10.66
C THR A 9 -30.74 -21.96 10.14
N ARG A 10 -29.82 -21.96 9.18
CA ARG A 10 -28.98 -23.13 8.90
C ARG A 10 -27.66 -23.02 9.65
N ILE A 11 -27.41 -24.00 10.51
CA ILE A 11 -26.19 -24.13 11.33
C ILE A 11 -25.12 -24.88 10.52
N LEU A 12 -23.87 -24.67 10.93
CA LEU A 12 -22.61 -25.16 10.34
C LEU A 12 -22.62 -26.65 9.97
N ALA A 13 -21.91 -26.96 8.88
CA ALA A 13 -21.22 -28.23 8.70
C ALA A 13 -19.73 -27.94 8.48
N CYS A 14 -18.89 -28.28 9.46
CA CYS A 14 -17.44 -28.14 9.35
C CYS A 14 -16.86 -29.33 8.57
N ALA A 15 -16.15 -29.05 7.48
CA ALA A 15 -15.36 -30.05 6.75
C ALA A 15 -13.87 -29.63 6.77
N ALA A 16 -13.11 -30.19 7.71
CA ALA A 16 -11.70 -30.49 7.49
C ALA A 16 -11.63 -31.85 6.73
N VAL A 17 -10.59 -32.22 5.98
CA VAL A 17 -9.22 -32.50 6.47
C VAL A 17 -8.25 -32.64 5.26
N VAL A 18 -7.12 -31.90 5.31
CA VAL A 18 -5.75 -32.21 4.79
C VAL A 18 -5.49 -32.49 3.29
N PRO A 19 -4.59 -31.70 2.67
CA PRO A 19 -3.72 -32.14 1.55
C PRO A 19 -2.49 -32.91 2.07
N ALA A 20 -2.14 -34.02 1.41
CA ALA A 20 -1.07 -34.92 1.85
C ALA A 20 0.35 -34.31 1.77
N LEU A 21 1.17 -34.57 2.80
CA LEU A 21 2.61 -34.35 2.77
C LEU A 21 3.31 -35.56 2.14
N LEU A 22 3.99 -35.34 1.01
CA LEU A 22 4.97 -36.28 0.46
C LEU A 22 6.36 -35.90 0.97
N VAL A 23 6.79 -36.56 2.05
CA VAL A 23 8.18 -36.53 2.53
C VAL A 23 8.86 -37.81 2.06
N THR A 24 9.82 -37.69 1.15
CA THR A 24 10.70 -38.80 0.77
C THR A 24 11.79 -38.98 1.82
N ALA A 25 11.78 -40.12 2.50
CA ALA A 25 12.84 -40.50 3.43
C ALA A 25 14.11 -40.94 2.70
N ALA A 26 15.26 -40.64 3.30
CA ALA A 26 16.52 -41.34 3.06
C ALA A 26 17.24 -41.52 4.41
N CYS A 27 17.12 -42.73 4.97
CA CYS A 27 18.01 -43.26 6.02
C CYS A 27 19.40 -43.58 5.38
N SER A 28 20.50 -43.98 6.04
CA SER A 28 20.88 -44.38 7.41
C SER A 28 22.44 -44.39 7.46
N SER A 29 23.20 -44.58 8.54
CA SER A 29 22.91 -44.79 9.98
C SER A 29 24.19 -44.50 10.80
N ASP A 30 24.10 -44.61 12.13
CA ASP A 30 25.19 -44.72 13.11
C ASP A 30 26.17 -45.88 12.82
N ASP A 31 27.45 -45.74 13.24
CA ASP A 31 28.02 -46.42 14.44
C ASP A 31 29.54 -46.13 14.56
N SER A 32 30.09 -46.08 15.79
CA SER A 32 31.49 -46.40 16.18
C SER A 32 31.90 -45.74 17.51
N ASP A 33 31.62 -46.39 18.64
CA ASP A 33 32.37 -46.20 19.89
C ASP A 33 33.72 -46.96 19.83
N ALA A 34 34.83 -46.32 20.21
CA ALA A 34 36.08 -47.03 20.50
C ALA A 34 37.00 -46.27 21.48
N SER A 35 37.22 -46.87 22.65
CA SER A 35 38.18 -46.40 23.67
C SER A 35 39.59 -46.91 23.39
N GLY A 36 40.64 -46.13 23.72
CA GLY A 36 42.03 -46.57 23.56
C GLY A 36 43.09 -45.59 24.08
N SER A 37 43.71 -45.91 25.21
CA SER A 37 44.71 -45.07 25.90
C SER A 37 46.16 -45.34 25.45
N LYS A 38 47.03 -44.30 25.42
CA LYS A 38 48.39 -44.19 26.05
C LYS A 38 49.45 -43.42 25.23
N GLY A 39 50.36 -42.73 25.95
CA GLY A 39 51.65 -42.20 25.45
C GLY A 39 51.64 -40.67 25.19
N ALA A 40 51.89 -39.76 26.14
CA ALA A 40 53.11 -39.52 26.94
C ALA A 40 54.30 -38.96 26.14
N GLY A 41 54.68 -37.69 26.38
CA GLY A 41 55.94 -37.12 25.87
C GLY A 41 55.97 -35.61 25.61
N THR A 42 56.05 -34.79 26.66
CA THR A 42 56.54 -33.39 26.57
C THR A 42 57.99 -33.38 27.08
N PRO A 43 58.92 -32.61 26.47
CA PRO A 43 59.40 -31.44 27.20
C PRO A 43 59.64 -30.17 26.34
N SER A 44 59.20 -29.05 26.91
CA SER A 44 59.73 -27.67 26.87
C SER A 44 60.77 -27.26 25.82
N SER A 45 60.55 -26.11 25.15
CA SER A 45 61.19 -24.81 25.52
C SER A 45 61.08 -23.72 24.44
N ALA A 46 61.35 -22.48 24.87
CA ALA A 46 61.79 -21.31 24.10
C ALA A 46 60.74 -20.49 23.31
N ALA A 47 60.75 -19.20 23.66
CA ALA A 47 59.93 -18.13 23.12
C ALA A 47 60.23 -17.77 21.66
N ALA A 48 59.21 -17.27 20.98
CA ALA A 48 59.35 -16.32 19.87
C ALA A 48 58.27 -15.25 19.99
N ALA A 49 58.68 -13.98 20.10
CA ALA A 49 57.74 -12.86 20.10
C ALA A 49 57.24 -12.62 18.67
N GLY A 50 56.04 -13.09 18.36
CA GLY A 50 55.35 -12.78 17.11
C GLY A 50 54.68 -11.41 17.20
N SER A 51 55.22 -10.41 16.49
CA SER A 51 54.61 -9.08 16.39
C SER A 51 53.16 -9.18 15.90
N ALA A 52 52.22 -8.73 16.74
CA ALA A 52 50.83 -8.60 16.32
C ALA A 52 50.71 -7.48 15.28
N SER A 53 50.63 -7.86 14.00
CA SER A 53 50.21 -6.93 12.94
C SER A 53 48.83 -6.35 13.30
N PRO A 54 48.62 -5.03 13.19
CA PRO A 54 47.30 -4.47 13.40
C PRO A 54 46.34 -5.04 12.36
N SER A 55 45.24 -5.64 12.81
CA SER A 55 44.15 -6.05 11.91
C SER A 55 43.71 -4.83 11.10
N PRO A 56 43.51 -4.96 9.77
CA PRO A 56 43.05 -3.85 8.96
C PRO A 56 41.70 -3.37 9.48
N SER A 57 41.64 -2.11 9.91
CA SER A 57 40.40 -1.50 10.40
C SER A 57 39.33 -1.65 9.34
N ALA A 58 38.18 -2.23 9.71
CA ALA A 58 37.08 -2.46 8.79
C ALA A 58 36.69 -1.12 8.13
N LYS A 59 36.79 -1.06 6.80
CA LYS A 59 36.44 0.14 6.03
C LYS A 59 34.98 0.50 6.35
N PRO A 60 34.66 1.77 6.66
CA PRO A 60 33.29 2.14 7.02
C PRO A 60 32.34 1.73 5.90
N SER A 61 31.35 0.90 6.25
CA SER A 61 30.32 0.46 5.31
C SER A 61 29.53 1.68 4.83
N PRO A 62 29.21 1.81 3.53
CA PRO A 62 28.56 3.00 3.00
C PRO A 62 27.18 3.19 3.65
N SER A 63 27.04 4.26 4.45
CA SER A 63 25.78 4.62 5.11
C SER A 63 24.73 5.01 4.08
N VAL A 64 23.52 4.48 4.20
CA VAL A 64 22.39 4.85 3.34
C VAL A 64 21.87 6.24 3.73
N ALA A 65 21.66 7.11 2.73
CA ALA A 65 21.11 8.45 2.94
C ALA A 65 19.74 8.40 3.66
N PRO A 66 19.47 9.29 4.64
CA PRO A 66 18.25 9.25 5.46
C PRO A 66 16.98 9.60 4.67
N ALA A 67 15.82 9.26 5.25
CA ALA A 67 14.51 9.65 4.72
C ALA A 67 14.32 11.17 4.77
N LYS A 68 13.75 11.77 3.70
CA LYS A 68 13.51 13.22 3.61
C LYS A 68 12.30 13.67 4.43
N PHE A 69 11.23 12.88 4.42
CA PHE A 69 10.03 13.06 5.23
C PHE A 69 10.01 12.06 6.39
N ALA A 70 9.86 12.58 7.60
CA ALA A 70 9.90 11.82 8.85
C ALA A 70 8.50 11.37 9.34
N LYS A 71 7.42 11.98 8.85
CA LYS A 71 6.05 11.69 9.28
C LYS A 71 5.03 11.89 8.16
N LEU A 72 3.85 11.31 8.35
CA LEU A 72 2.67 11.52 7.50
C LEU A 72 1.70 12.53 8.14
N PRO A 73 0.93 13.29 7.35
CA PRO A 73 -0.23 14.02 7.84
C PRO A 73 -1.37 13.05 8.23
N ASP A 74 -2.35 13.58 8.97
CA ASP A 74 -3.67 12.97 9.09
C ASP A 74 -4.31 12.88 7.70
N ALA A 75 -4.51 11.66 7.19
CA ALA A 75 -5.02 11.43 5.84
C ALA A 75 -6.42 12.03 5.63
N CYS A 76 -7.26 12.15 6.67
CA CYS A 76 -8.57 12.78 6.56
C CYS A 76 -8.52 14.32 6.50
N LYS A 77 -7.33 14.92 6.68
CA LYS A 77 -7.07 16.37 6.55
C LYS A 77 -6.19 16.69 5.35
N THR A 78 -5.99 15.73 4.44
CA THR A 78 -5.24 15.94 3.19
C THR A 78 -6.05 16.67 2.13
N LEU A 79 -7.38 16.57 2.18
CA LEU A 79 -8.30 17.27 1.29
C LEU A 79 -9.02 18.39 2.07
N GLY A 80 -9.18 19.55 1.44
CA GLY A 80 -9.98 20.64 1.99
C GLY A 80 -11.49 20.34 1.92
N GLU A 81 -12.25 20.89 2.86
CA GLU A 81 -13.72 20.67 2.94
C GLU A 81 -14.43 21.02 1.63
N LYS A 82 -14.03 22.13 0.97
CA LYS A 82 -14.55 22.52 -0.35
C LYS A 82 -14.30 21.48 -1.43
N THR A 83 -13.13 20.85 -1.43
CA THR A 83 -12.77 19.81 -2.40
C THR A 83 -13.51 18.51 -2.10
N VAL A 84 -13.78 18.19 -0.83
CA VAL A 84 -14.68 17.09 -0.46
C VAL A 84 -16.11 17.36 -0.91
N ASP A 85 -16.64 18.57 -0.71
CA ASP A 85 -18.00 18.95 -1.11
C ASP A 85 -18.20 18.92 -2.63
N GLU A 86 -17.18 19.34 -3.39
CA GLU A 86 -17.18 19.37 -4.85
C GLU A 86 -17.05 17.98 -5.48
N LEU A 87 -16.11 17.15 -4.98
CA LEU A 87 -15.84 15.83 -5.54
C LEU A 87 -16.76 14.73 -4.98
N VAL A 88 -17.35 14.95 -3.81
CA VAL A 88 -18.28 14.02 -3.17
C VAL A 88 -19.52 14.77 -2.65
N PRO A 89 -20.43 15.20 -3.54
CA PRO A 89 -21.74 15.71 -3.15
C PRO A 89 -22.46 14.72 -2.22
N GLU A 90 -23.21 15.23 -1.24
CA GLU A 90 -23.87 14.41 -0.21
C GLU A 90 -22.92 13.40 0.51
N ALA A 91 -21.65 13.76 0.69
CA ALA A 91 -20.69 12.98 1.47
C ALA A 91 -21.21 12.64 2.87
N LYS A 92 -21.38 11.34 3.16
CA LYS A 92 -21.93 10.80 4.42
C LYS A 92 -21.16 11.23 5.68
N LYS A 93 -19.88 11.59 5.52
CA LYS A 93 -19.02 12.17 6.54
C LYS A 93 -18.10 13.19 5.89
N LYS A 94 -18.27 14.47 6.20
CA LYS A 94 -17.43 15.56 5.67
C LYS A 94 -15.95 15.41 6.07
N GLY A 95 -15.70 15.06 7.34
CA GLY A 95 -14.35 14.70 7.83
C GLY A 95 -13.85 13.30 7.42
N GLY A 96 -14.53 12.62 6.48
CA GLY A 96 -14.13 11.32 5.95
C GLY A 96 -14.26 10.14 6.91
N THR A 97 -13.74 8.99 6.48
CA THR A 97 -13.58 7.78 7.29
C THR A 97 -12.12 7.34 7.24
N PRO A 98 -11.39 7.34 8.37
CA PRO A 98 -9.99 6.93 8.38
C PRO A 98 -9.85 5.43 8.09
N GLY A 99 -8.86 5.10 7.27
CA GLY A 99 -8.41 3.73 7.05
C GLY A 99 -7.73 3.17 8.30
N ARG A 100 -7.80 1.85 8.47
CA ARG A 100 -7.14 1.15 9.59
C ARG A 100 -5.70 0.83 9.22
N SER A 101 -4.77 1.14 10.11
CA SER A 101 -3.36 0.70 10.04
C SER A 101 -2.87 0.35 11.44
N THR A 102 -2.00 -0.66 11.53
CA THR A 102 -1.21 -0.95 12.74
C THR A 102 0.08 -0.12 12.81
N ASP A 103 0.41 0.58 11.72
CA ASP A 103 1.58 1.44 11.58
C ASP A 103 1.13 2.77 10.95
N LEU A 104 0.85 3.75 11.81
CA LEU A 104 0.45 5.10 11.42
C LEU A 104 1.66 6.00 11.07
N GLY A 105 2.89 5.53 11.32
CA GLY A 105 4.13 6.24 10.97
C GLY A 105 4.53 6.04 9.51
N ALA A 106 4.23 4.86 8.94
CA ALA A 106 4.43 4.55 7.53
C ALA A 106 3.15 4.57 6.70
N ARG A 107 1.94 4.40 7.28
CA ARG A 107 0.68 4.33 6.51
C ARG A 107 -0.44 5.15 7.13
N ALA A 108 -1.05 6.01 6.32
CA ALA A 108 -2.29 6.71 6.65
C ALA A 108 -3.23 6.66 5.45
N ALA A 109 -4.53 6.52 5.67
CA ALA A 109 -5.52 6.55 4.60
C ALA A 109 -6.84 7.16 5.08
N CYS A 110 -7.62 7.71 4.16
CA CYS A 110 -8.98 8.19 4.42
C CYS A 110 -9.86 8.03 3.19
N SER A 111 -11.17 7.87 3.39
CA SER A 111 -12.14 7.79 2.30
C SER A 111 -13.41 8.58 2.58
N TRP A 112 -14.03 9.05 1.51
CA TRP A 112 -15.30 9.76 1.48
C TRP A 112 -16.19 9.11 0.43
N ASN A 113 -17.49 8.97 0.73
CA ASN A 113 -18.48 8.58 -0.26
C ASN A 113 -19.80 9.31 -0.02
N GLY A 114 -20.49 9.60 -1.12
CA GLY A 114 -21.75 10.34 -1.16
C GLY A 114 -22.66 9.78 -2.24
N LEU A 115 -23.96 10.02 -2.07
CA LEU A 115 -24.99 9.62 -3.01
C LEU A 115 -26.03 10.75 -3.06
N ASP A 116 -26.03 11.50 -4.15
CA ASP A 116 -27.09 12.45 -4.46
C ASP A 116 -28.29 11.65 -5.00
N ASP A 117 -29.15 11.21 -4.08
CA ASP A 117 -30.27 10.32 -4.37
C ASP A 117 -31.53 11.08 -4.82
N LYS A 118 -31.94 10.88 -6.08
CA LYS A 118 -33.18 11.42 -6.65
C LYS A 118 -34.17 10.31 -7.02
N GLY A 119 -33.95 9.10 -6.51
CA GLY A 119 -34.78 7.92 -6.76
C GLY A 119 -34.89 7.59 -8.24
N VAL A 120 -36.13 7.42 -8.74
CA VAL A 120 -36.41 7.10 -10.15
C VAL A 120 -35.98 8.18 -11.16
N LYS A 121 -35.51 9.35 -10.69
CA LYS A 121 -34.96 10.42 -11.55
C LYS A 121 -33.46 10.27 -11.82
N GLY A 122 -32.82 9.26 -11.23
CA GLY A 122 -31.40 8.96 -11.37
C GLY A 122 -30.56 9.58 -10.25
N SER A 123 -29.59 8.83 -9.74
CA SER A 123 -28.80 9.20 -8.56
C SER A 123 -27.30 9.16 -8.89
N ASP A 124 -26.54 10.16 -8.45
CA ASP A 124 -25.08 10.25 -8.68
C ASP A 124 -24.33 9.75 -7.45
N TYR A 125 -23.45 8.77 -7.66
CA TYR A 125 -22.63 8.19 -6.62
C TYR A 125 -21.16 8.54 -6.81
N ARG A 126 -20.52 9.04 -5.74
CA ARG A 126 -19.10 9.37 -5.71
C ARG A 126 -18.39 8.70 -4.54
N TRP A 127 -17.18 8.23 -4.79
CA TRP A 127 -16.22 7.77 -3.79
C TRP A 127 -14.84 8.34 -4.13
N ILE A 128 -14.17 8.95 -3.14
CA ILE A 128 -12.73 9.23 -3.22
C ILE A 128 -12.01 8.62 -2.01
N ASP A 129 -10.85 8.02 -2.24
CA ASP A 129 -9.89 7.66 -1.19
C ASP A 129 -8.52 8.27 -1.43
N VAL A 130 -7.84 8.58 -0.33
CA VAL A 130 -6.44 9.00 -0.28
C VAL A 130 -5.69 8.00 0.58
N SER A 131 -4.65 7.40 0.02
CA SER A 131 -3.73 6.48 0.70
C SER A 131 -2.31 7.03 0.65
N LEU A 132 -1.65 7.09 1.80
CA LEU A 132 -0.29 7.59 1.98
C LEU A 132 0.61 6.46 2.49
N LEU A 133 1.74 6.25 1.83
CA LEU A 133 2.75 5.25 2.20
C LEU A 133 4.14 5.90 2.24
N ARG A 134 4.67 6.10 3.45
CA ARG A 134 6.01 6.64 3.71
C ARG A 134 7.01 5.50 3.87
N PHE A 135 8.21 5.70 3.33
CA PHE A 135 9.33 4.79 3.49
C PHE A 135 10.38 5.36 4.42
N GLU A 136 11.06 4.47 5.15
CA GLU A 136 12.31 4.76 5.85
C GLU A 136 13.51 4.32 5.01
N SER A 137 14.70 4.82 5.36
CA SER A 137 15.95 4.30 4.82
C SER A 137 16.42 3.13 5.66
N GLU A 138 16.73 2.00 5.02
CA GLU A 138 17.17 0.78 5.70
C GLU A 138 18.44 0.26 5.04
N GLN A 139 19.50 0.05 5.83
CA GLN A 139 20.83 -0.31 5.34
C GLN A 139 20.85 -1.58 4.46
N ALA A 140 19.90 -2.50 4.67
CA ALA A 140 19.77 -3.74 3.91
C ALA A 140 18.85 -3.65 2.67
N ILE A 141 18.04 -2.59 2.53
CA ILE A 141 16.99 -2.47 1.49
C ILE A 141 17.24 -1.27 0.54
N GLY A 142 18.04 -0.31 0.97
CA GLY A 142 18.36 0.93 0.25
C GLY A 142 17.64 2.16 0.81
N SER A 143 17.79 3.29 0.12
CA SER A 143 17.25 4.56 0.60
C SER A 143 15.72 4.63 0.53
N ALA A 144 15.14 5.42 1.42
CA ALA A 144 13.70 5.68 1.48
C ALA A 144 13.14 6.14 0.12
N GLU A 145 13.89 6.99 -0.60
CA GLU A 145 13.51 7.47 -1.93
C GLU A 145 13.50 6.35 -2.97
N GLN A 146 14.53 5.50 -3.02
CA GLN A 146 14.58 4.36 -3.94
C GLN A 146 13.44 3.36 -3.66
N ARG A 147 13.07 3.17 -2.40
CA ARG A 147 11.92 2.33 -2.01
C ARG A 147 10.59 2.95 -2.47
N ALA A 148 10.44 4.27 -2.31
CA ALA A 148 9.27 5.00 -2.80
C ALA A 148 9.17 4.99 -4.34
N GLN A 149 10.28 5.15 -5.07
CA GLN A 149 10.32 5.03 -6.53
C GLN A 149 9.87 3.64 -7.00
N ARG A 150 10.43 2.57 -6.39
CA ARG A 150 9.99 1.20 -6.70
C ARG A 150 8.50 1.01 -6.44
N LYS A 151 8.00 1.40 -5.26
CA LYS A 151 6.57 1.20 -4.96
C LYS A 151 5.65 2.06 -5.82
N TYR A 152 6.07 3.25 -6.25
CA TYR A 152 5.35 4.05 -7.23
C TYR A 152 5.22 3.27 -8.55
N THR A 153 6.32 2.77 -9.11
CA THR A 153 6.31 1.98 -10.36
C THR A 153 5.46 0.71 -10.21
N ASP A 154 5.64 -0.04 -9.12
CA ASP A 154 4.83 -1.22 -8.81
C ASP A 154 3.34 -0.88 -8.75
N LYS A 155 2.96 0.23 -8.10
CA LYS A 155 1.56 0.62 -7.90
C LYS A 155 0.92 1.13 -9.18
N VAL A 156 1.66 1.82 -10.06
CA VAL A 156 1.19 2.18 -11.40
C VAL A 156 0.90 0.90 -12.20
N ALA A 157 1.84 -0.05 -12.26
CA ALA A 157 1.66 -1.31 -12.95
C ALA A 157 0.47 -2.12 -12.39
N GLU A 158 0.40 -2.31 -11.07
CA GLU A 158 -0.70 -2.96 -10.34
C GLU A 158 -2.08 -2.36 -10.70
N THR A 159 -2.14 -1.04 -10.87
CA THR A 159 -3.38 -0.32 -11.21
C THR A 159 -3.74 -0.46 -12.70
N GLN A 160 -2.75 -0.51 -13.59
CA GLN A 160 -2.97 -0.73 -15.03
C GLN A 160 -3.39 -2.17 -15.35
N THR A 161 -2.94 -3.15 -14.56
CA THR A 161 -3.29 -4.58 -14.74
C THR A 161 -4.43 -5.05 -13.83
N LEU A 162 -5.28 -4.12 -13.36
CA LEU A 162 -6.38 -4.45 -12.46
C LEU A 162 -7.40 -5.38 -13.14
N GLU A 163 -7.71 -6.51 -12.50
CA GLU A 163 -8.61 -7.52 -13.07
C GLU A 163 -10.00 -6.94 -13.37
N GLY A 164 -10.53 -7.27 -14.56
CA GLY A 164 -11.83 -6.80 -15.03
C GLY A 164 -11.88 -5.35 -15.51
N ALA A 165 -10.79 -4.58 -15.36
CA ALA A 165 -10.73 -3.18 -15.82
C ALA A 165 -10.83 -3.09 -17.35
N LYS A 166 -11.65 -2.15 -17.83
CA LYS A 166 -11.91 -1.89 -19.25
C LYS A 166 -11.42 -0.49 -19.61
N LYS A 167 -11.03 -0.28 -20.87
CA LYS A 167 -10.55 1.02 -21.39
C LYS A 167 -9.42 1.62 -20.54
N VAL A 168 -8.50 0.79 -20.06
CA VAL A 168 -7.37 1.25 -19.26
C VAL A 168 -6.52 2.20 -20.10
N ALA A 169 -6.27 3.39 -19.58
CA ALA A 169 -5.32 4.36 -20.13
C ALA A 169 -4.48 4.96 -19.00
N ALA A 170 -3.27 5.39 -19.31
CA ALA A 170 -2.39 6.06 -18.37
C ALA A 170 -1.68 7.25 -19.02
N ALA A 171 -1.49 8.33 -18.27
CA ALA A 171 -0.82 9.54 -18.70
C ALA A 171 -0.07 10.20 -17.51
N PRO A 172 1.02 10.94 -17.75
CA PRO A 172 1.69 11.72 -16.71
C PRO A 172 0.73 12.75 -16.06
N ALA A 173 0.85 12.94 -14.75
CA ALA A 173 0.11 13.95 -14.00
C ALA A 173 1.05 15.09 -13.61
N GLU A 174 1.28 16.02 -14.55
CA GLU A 174 2.27 17.09 -14.37
C GLU A 174 1.93 18.03 -13.20
N GLY A 175 2.98 18.45 -12.47
CA GLY A 175 2.87 19.29 -11.29
C GLY A 175 2.28 18.59 -10.06
N VAL A 176 2.34 17.25 -9.98
CA VAL A 176 1.96 16.44 -8.80
C VAL A 176 3.18 15.70 -8.25
N GLY A 177 3.77 16.21 -7.16
CA GLY A 177 4.94 15.60 -6.54
C GLY A 177 6.22 15.71 -7.38
N ASN A 178 7.16 14.78 -7.15
CA ASN A 178 8.38 14.63 -7.95
C ASN A 178 8.10 13.84 -9.25
N GLU A 179 7.13 12.92 -9.20
CA GLU A 179 6.67 12.11 -10.34
C GLU A 179 5.22 11.66 -10.09
N ALA A 180 4.36 11.63 -11.11
CA ALA A 180 3.00 11.10 -10.98
C ALA A 180 2.41 10.59 -12.30
N THR A 181 1.54 9.60 -12.19
CA THR A 181 0.75 9.03 -13.30
C THR A 181 -0.72 8.99 -12.92
N THR A 182 -1.58 9.48 -13.81
CA THR A 182 -3.02 9.24 -13.77
C THR A 182 -3.33 7.98 -14.57
N ILE A 183 -4.07 7.04 -13.99
CA ILE A 183 -4.59 5.84 -14.65
C ILE A 183 -6.13 5.92 -14.63
N THR A 184 -6.76 5.84 -15.79
CA THR A 184 -8.23 5.81 -15.93
C THR A 184 -8.70 4.44 -16.40
N TYR A 185 -9.85 3.98 -15.90
CA TYR A 185 -10.49 2.75 -16.36
C TYR A 185 -12.00 2.74 -16.02
N ASP A 186 -12.77 1.93 -16.74
CA ASP A 186 -14.15 1.59 -16.39
C ASP A 186 -14.18 0.21 -15.69
N LEU A 187 -15.01 0.03 -14.65
CA LEU A 187 -15.29 -1.26 -13.99
C LEU A 187 -16.79 -1.45 -13.81
N THR A 188 -17.32 -2.60 -14.25
CA THR A 188 -18.70 -2.99 -13.96
C THR A 188 -18.75 -3.65 -12.57
N LYS A 189 -19.53 -3.09 -11.63
CA LYS A 189 -19.73 -3.60 -10.26
C LYS A 189 -21.19 -3.45 -9.86
N THR A 190 -21.76 -4.46 -9.20
CA THR A 190 -23.16 -4.41 -8.69
C THR A 190 -24.15 -3.84 -9.72
N ASP A 191 -24.10 -4.41 -10.93
CA ASP A 191 -24.94 -4.05 -12.09
C ASP A 191 -24.87 -2.58 -12.57
N ALA A 192 -23.80 -1.86 -12.20
CA ALA A 192 -23.50 -0.50 -12.65
C ALA A 192 -22.07 -0.36 -13.21
N ASP A 193 -21.89 0.51 -14.20
CA ASP A 193 -20.58 0.83 -14.76
C ASP A 193 -19.96 2.04 -14.06
N PHE A 194 -18.94 1.79 -13.24
CA PHE A 194 -18.16 2.81 -12.56
C PHE A 194 -17.03 3.30 -13.43
N ARG A 195 -16.81 4.62 -13.43
CA ARG A 195 -15.59 5.22 -13.97
C ARG A 195 -14.60 5.51 -12.84
N TYR A 196 -13.33 5.21 -13.07
CA TYR A 196 -12.22 5.45 -12.16
C TYR A 196 -11.19 6.39 -12.79
N ALA A 197 -10.65 7.28 -11.96
CA ALA A 197 -9.39 7.96 -12.17
C ALA A 197 -8.53 7.78 -10.91
N VAL A 198 -7.36 7.17 -11.07
CA VAL A 198 -6.41 6.91 -9.98
C VAL A 198 -5.14 7.69 -10.27
N VAL A 199 -4.77 8.60 -9.37
CA VAL A 199 -3.46 9.28 -9.42
C VAL A 199 -2.53 8.59 -8.44
N VAL A 200 -1.47 7.98 -8.96
CA VAL A 200 -0.34 7.52 -8.17
C VAL A 200 0.75 8.58 -8.31
N ALA A 201 1.22 9.13 -7.19
CA ALA A 201 2.25 10.16 -7.15
C ALA A 201 3.34 9.79 -6.14
N ARG A 202 4.59 10.11 -6.46
CA ARG A 202 5.70 10.10 -5.51
C ARG A 202 6.03 11.53 -5.11
N THR A 203 6.15 11.77 -3.81
CA THR A 203 6.83 12.96 -3.28
C THR A 203 7.93 12.52 -2.32
N GLU A 204 9.19 12.76 -2.71
CA GLU A 204 10.39 12.28 -2.01
C GLU A 204 10.31 10.77 -1.68
N ASN A 205 10.24 10.42 -0.39
CA ASN A 205 10.09 9.05 0.14
C ASN A 205 8.64 8.67 0.52
N VAL A 206 7.64 9.36 -0.01
CA VAL A 206 6.21 9.06 0.17
C VAL A 206 5.56 8.76 -1.17
N VAL A 207 4.80 7.67 -1.23
CA VAL A 207 3.84 7.40 -2.31
C VAL A 207 2.46 7.83 -1.84
N VAL A 208 1.83 8.72 -2.62
CA VAL A 208 0.44 9.12 -2.49
C VAL A 208 -0.35 8.38 -3.57
N THR A 209 -1.48 7.80 -3.20
CA THR A 209 -2.44 7.24 -4.15
C THR A 209 -3.79 7.86 -3.87
N VAL A 210 -4.35 8.55 -4.86
CA VAL A 210 -5.72 9.05 -4.83
C VAL A 210 -6.54 8.22 -5.81
N SER A 211 -7.60 7.59 -5.33
CA SER A 211 -8.53 6.81 -6.16
C SER A 211 -9.90 7.48 -6.11
N TYR A 212 -10.32 8.06 -7.23
CA TYR A 212 -11.61 8.72 -7.38
C TYR A 212 -12.48 7.90 -8.35
N ASN A 213 -13.70 7.58 -7.94
CA ASN A 213 -14.64 6.83 -8.74
C ASN A 213 -16.08 7.27 -8.57
N GLY A 214 -16.90 7.02 -9.60
CA GLY A 214 -18.32 7.31 -9.55
C GLY A 214 -19.13 6.57 -10.60
N THR A 215 -20.45 6.54 -10.39
CA THR A 215 -21.43 5.93 -11.30
C THR A 215 -22.77 6.64 -11.19
N GLY A 216 -23.58 6.55 -12.26
CA GLY A 216 -24.98 6.93 -12.24
C GLY A 216 -25.87 5.71 -11.99
N TYR A 217 -26.81 5.83 -11.06
CA TYR A 217 -27.85 4.82 -10.80
C TYR A 217 -29.20 5.24 -11.38
N ALA A 218 -30.13 4.29 -11.51
CA ALA A 218 -31.50 4.52 -11.97
C ALA A 218 -31.61 5.33 -13.29
N GLY A 219 -30.73 5.05 -14.25
CA GLY A 219 -30.70 5.70 -15.56
C GLY A 219 -29.87 7.00 -15.62
N ALA A 220 -29.32 7.48 -14.50
CA ALA A 220 -28.29 8.52 -14.55
C ALA A 220 -27.04 8.03 -15.28
N LYS A 221 -26.33 8.94 -15.94
CA LYS A 221 -25.05 8.64 -16.57
C LYS A 221 -23.93 8.65 -15.53
N ALA A 222 -22.96 7.76 -15.69
CA ALA A 222 -21.69 7.87 -14.97
C ALA A 222 -20.96 9.18 -15.35
N PRO A 223 -20.17 9.77 -14.44
CA PRO A 223 -19.39 10.98 -14.70
C PRO A 223 -18.46 10.88 -15.92
N SER A 224 -18.16 12.00 -16.57
CA SER A 224 -17.25 11.99 -17.72
C SER A 224 -15.82 11.60 -17.28
N SER A 225 -15.00 11.10 -18.21
CA SER A 225 -13.62 10.78 -17.86
C SER A 225 -12.78 12.01 -17.54
N GLU A 226 -13.18 13.18 -18.05
CA GLU A 226 -12.51 14.46 -17.83
C GLU A 226 -12.73 14.95 -16.40
N ASP A 227 -13.98 15.01 -15.93
CA ASP A 227 -14.33 15.37 -14.54
C ASP A 227 -13.62 14.47 -13.52
N MET A 228 -13.50 13.18 -13.85
CA MET A 228 -12.84 12.20 -12.98
C MET A 228 -11.32 12.44 -12.92
N VAL A 229 -10.68 12.76 -14.04
CA VAL A 229 -9.24 13.08 -14.07
C VAL A 229 -8.96 14.41 -13.37
N GLU A 230 -9.73 15.46 -13.63
CA GLU A 230 -9.56 16.76 -12.99
C GLU A 230 -9.71 16.65 -11.46
N GLY A 231 -10.77 16.00 -11.00
CA GLY A 231 -11.02 15.78 -9.56
C GLY A 231 -9.92 14.98 -8.88
N ALA A 232 -9.46 13.88 -9.51
CA ALA A 232 -8.39 13.05 -8.95
C ALA A 232 -7.04 13.80 -8.89
N VAL A 233 -6.70 14.58 -9.93
CA VAL A 233 -5.47 15.39 -9.97
C VAL A 233 -5.51 16.54 -8.95
N LYS A 234 -6.66 17.21 -8.80
CA LYS A 234 -6.86 18.25 -7.78
C LYS A 234 -6.65 17.70 -6.37
N ALA A 235 -7.30 16.59 -6.04
CA ALA A 235 -7.16 15.91 -4.75
C ALA A 235 -5.72 15.40 -4.52
N ALA A 236 -5.03 14.90 -5.55
CA ALA A 236 -3.64 14.49 -5.44
C ALA A 236 -2.67 15.67 -5.16
N LYS A 237 -2.91 16.84 -5.76
CA LYS A 237 -2.15 18.07 -5.47
C LYS A 237 -2.31 18.50 -4.01
N GLU A 238 -3.54 18.48 -3.48
CA GLU A 238 -3.78 18.78 -2.06
C GLU A 238 -3.11 17.76 -1.13
N ALA A 239 -3.22 16.46 -1.43
CA ALA A 239 -2.61 15.41 -0.62
C ALA A 239 -1.06 15.47 -0.61
N VAL A 240 -0.43 15.73 -1.76
CA VAL A 240 1.02 15.96 -1.84
C VAL A 240 1.42 17.22 -1.06
N ALA A 241 0.68 18.32 -1.20
CA ALA A 241 0.94 19.54 -0.44
C ALA A 241 0.79 19.34 1.07
N ALA A 242 -0.17 18.51 1.52
CA ALA A 242 -0.34 18.15 2.92
C ALA A 242 0.83 17.31 3.47
N VAL A 243 1.41 16.40 2.66
CA VAL A 243 2.62 15.64 3.02
C VAL A 243 3.82 16.59 3.17
N ALA A 244 4.02 17.51 2.23
CA ALA A 244 5.08 18.51 2.30
C ALA A 244 4.92 19.41 3.54
N LYS A 245 3.72 19.97 3.75
CA LYS A 245 3.37 20.83 4.89
C LYS A 245 3.51 20.13 6.25
N ALA A 246 3.34 18.82 6.31
CA ALA A 246 3.62 18.10 7.55
C ALA A 246 5.13 18.17 7.90
N ASN A 247 6.01 18.12 6.91
CA ASN A 247 7.46 17.97 7.07
C ASN A 247 8.26 19.29 6.83
N SER A 248 7.57 20.43 6.77
CA SER A 248 8.13 21.79 6.71
C SER A 248 8.15 22.45 8.09
#